data_AF-A0A2V8BL95-F1
#
_entry.id   AF-A0A2V8BL95-F1
#
_cell.length_a   1.000
_cell.length_b   1.000
_cell.length_c   1.000
_cell.angle_alpha   90.00
_cell.angle_beta   90.00
_cell.angle_gamma   90.00
#
_symmetry.space_group_name_H-M   'P 1'
#
loop_
_entity.id
_entity.type
_entity.pdbx_description
1 polymer ?
#
loop_
_entity_poly.entity_id
_entity_poly.type
_entity_poly.pdbx_seq_one_letter_code
_entity_poly.pdbx_strand_id
1 'polypeptide(L)'
;MNRTNMPAAAANLTYLTYQDGVRNANTHWITDSPELSDTFSWYLPATRSGEHDLKFGVQLYYVQWRFQNAAQRNGTFTIPSNNAFNAADPRTYPERLQIQVPTDSDIRMTQRAYTGFMQDKCLGLRYDGDFTPLSETNNPAFSDPTNYPVDKNNLSPRVGFTYSLNGGRSLIRTGWGLFYDKTNFGLLNSYVSSGVYTNSILASFPADNIDPGPRAGRLPTDPLLVNGPVVNWNLLNTLYPPGSVVKNTGEVFLDTPDRVQPHTQQISAGFQRQLGPVISTSADYVHTLARDLWMLLNLNPGVRINTTASGRIDRVDPGFVTNVWQRANVGQYTYDALNVVVE
;
A
#
# COMPACT_ATOMS: atom_id res chain seq x y z
N MET A 1 -3.04 6.16 25.20
CA MET A 1 -2.34 5.13 26.02
C MET A 1 -0.94 5.64 26.34
N ASN A 2 -0.57 5.65 27.62
CA ASN A 2 0.76 6.02 28.08
C ASN A 2 1.82 5.10 27.45
N ARG A 3 2.78 5.71 26.73
CA ARG A 3 3.96 5.02 26.21
C ARG A 3 4.83 4.62 27.40
N THR A 4 4.73 3.37 27.85
CA THR A 4 5.73 2.77 28.71
C THR A 4 7.03 2.76 27.92
N ASN A 5 8.01 3.56 28.33
CA ASN A 5 9.38 3.50 27.82
C ASN A 5 9.88 2.07 28.04
N MET A 6 9.92 1.26 26.98
CA MET A 6 10.71 0.04 27.01
C MET A 6 12.16 0.47 27.24
N PRO A 7 12.89 -0.17 28.18
CA PRO A 7 14.31 0.12 28.37
C PRO A 7 15.04 -0.01 27.04
N ALA A 8 15.94 0.92 26.76
CA ALA A 8 16.69 0.97 25.51
C ALA A 8 17.44 -0.35 25.32
N ALA A 9 16.93 -1.19 24.43
CA ALA A 9 17.57 -2.47 24.14
C ALA A 9 18.92 -2.23 23.43
N ALA A 10 19.89 -3.12 23.61
CA ALA A 10 21.17 -3.00 22.92
C ALA A 10 20.99 -3.22 21.40
N ALA A 11 22.02 -2.84 20.62
CA ALA A 11 22.11 -3.21 19.21
C ALA A 11 22.16 -4.74 19.05
N ASN A 12 21.64 -5.25 17.94
CA ASN A 12 21.78 -6.67 17.61
C ASN A 12 23.15 -6.97 17.03
N LEU A 13 23.66 -8.16 17.30
CA LEU A 13 24.94 -8.63 16.78
C LEU A 13 24.70 -9.84 15.88
N THR A 14 25.03 -9.71 14.61
CA THR A 14 25.01 -10.81 13.65
C THR A 14 26.42 -11.37 13.52
N TYR A 15 26.62 -12.58 14.05
CA TYR A 15 27.84 -13.36 13.89
C TYR A 15 27.72 -14.28 12.66
N LEU A 16 28.78 -15.02 12.33
CA LEU A 16 28.80 -15.88 11.14
C LEU A 16 27.75 -17.02 11.19
N THR A 17 27.48 -17.57 12.38
CA THR A 17 26.59 -18.74 12.51
C THR A 17 25.33 -18.48 13.32
N TYR A 18 25.19 -17.30 13.94
CA TYR A 18 24.03 -16.97 14.76
C TYR A 18 23.83 -15.46 14.88
N GLN A 19 22.62 -15.07 15.26
CA GLN A 19 22.29 -13.71 15.63
C GLN A 19 22.08 -13.66 17.15
N ASP A 20 22.76 -12.71 17.79
CA ASP A 20 22.64 -12.39 19.22
C ASP A 20 21.93 -11.04 19.38
N GLY A 21 21.40 -10.81 20.58
CA GLY A 21 20.66 -9.61 20.94
C GLY A 21 19.14 -9.82 20.95
N VAL A 22 18.43 -8.71 21.13
CA VAL A 22 16.98 -8.72 21.30
C VAL A 22 16.27 -8.75 19.95
N ARG A 23 15.17 -9.50 19.86
CA ARG A 23 14.27 -9.36 18.74
C ARG A 23 13.49 -8.05 18.88
N ASN A 24 13.88 -7.03 18.11
CA ASN A 24 13.15 -5.78 18.03
C ASN A 24 11.87 -5.97 17.20
N ALA A 25 10.78 -6.34 17.87
CA ALA A 25 9.46 -6.51 17.26
C ALA A 25 8.57 -5.25 17.45
N ASN A 26 9.17 -4.08 17.63
CA ASN A 26 8.44 -2.84 17.92
C ASN A 26 7.89 -2.20 16.63
N THR A 27 7.04 -2.96 15.94
CA THR A 27 6.31 -2.53 14.75
C THR A 27 4.82 -2.57 15.08
N HIS A 28 4.12 -1.46 14.86
CA HIS A 28 2.70 -1.32 15.14
C HIS A 28 1.96 -0.80 13.92
N TRP A 29 0.85 -1.46 13.62
CA TRP A 29 -0.17 -0.98 12.70
C TRP A 29 -1.39 -0.62 13.54
N ILE A 30 -1.66 0.68 13.62
CA ILE A 30 -2.75 1.21 14.44
C ILE A 30 -3.77 1.82 13.48
N THR A 31 -5.00 1.33 13.54
CA THR A 31 -6.10 1.82 12.71
C THR A 31 -7.22 2.29 13.62
N ASP A 32 -7.59 3.57 13.50
CA ASP A 32 -8.78 4.14 14.12
C ASP A 32 -9.78 4.45 13.01
N SER A 33 -10.98 3.85 13.05
CA SER A 33 -11.95 3.96 11.96
C SER A 33 -13.39 4.20 12.45
N PRO A 34 -13.71 5.37 13.01
CA PRO A 34 -15.10 5.69 13.32
C PRO A 34 -15.95 5.78 12.05
N GLU A 35 -17.15 5.21 12.14
CA GLU A 35 -18.12 5.15 11.06
C GLU A 35 -19.51 5.55 11.58
N LEU A 36 -20.23 6.32 10.78
CA LEU A 36 -21.65 6.56 10.93
C LEU A 36 -22.35 6.11 9.66
N SER A 37 -23.31 5.20 9.80
CA SER A 37 -24.12 4.70 8.68
C SER A 37 -25.58 4.63 9.08
N ASP A 38 -26.46 5.00 8.16
CA ASP A 38 -27.90 4.80 8.30
C ASP A 38 -28.51 4.27 7.01
N THR A 39 -29.59 3.52 7.13
CA THR A 39 -30.35 3.01 5.99
C THR A 39 -31.83 3.07 6.30
N PHE A 40 -32.55 3.77 5.43
CA PHE A 40 -34.00 3.94 5.50
C PHE A 40 -34.67 3.15 4.38
N SER A 41 -35.71 2.39 4.72
CA SER A 41 -36.52 1.64 3.75
C SER A 41 -37.97 2.12 3.80
N TRP A 42 -38.59 2.31 2.65
CA TRP A 42 -39.95 2.79 2.51
C TRP A 42 -40.72 1.98 1.46
N TYR A 43 -41.72 1.27 1.95
CA TYR A 43 -42.66 0.53 1.11
C TYR A 43 -43.81 1.41 0.62
N LEU A 44 -44.06 1.40 -0.69
CA LEU A 44 -45.12 2.14 -1.36
C LEU A 44 -46.06 1.15 -2.07
N PRO A 45 -47.18 0.75 -1.44
CA PRO A 45 -48.05 -0.32 -1.96
C PRO A 45 -48.95 0.08 -3.14
N ALA A 46 -49.20 1.37 -3.39
CA ALA A 46 -50.23 1.81 -4.32
C ALA A 46 -49.79 3.02 -5.16
N THR A 47 -48.78 2.83 -6.02
CA THR A 47 -48.39 3.84 -7.02
C THR A 47 -48.96 3.52 -8.40
N ARG A 48 -48.87 4.46 -9.35
CA ARG A 48 -49.31 4.23 -10.75
C ARG A 48 -48.50 3.14 -11.47
N SER A 49 -47.27 2.89 -11.03
CA SER A 49 -46.34 1.90 -11.62
C SER A 49 -46.29 0.57 -10.85
N GLY A 50 -47.12 0.42 -9.81
CA GLY A 50 -47.16 -0.77 -8.95
C GLY A 50 -46.58 -0.52 -7.56
N GLU A 51 -46.09 -1.59 -6.94
CA GLU A 51 -45.51 -1.57 -5.59
C GLU A 51 -44.01 -1.26 -5.65
N HIS A 52 -43.55 -0.30 -4.86
CA HIS A 52 -42.13 0.05 -4.77
C HIS A 52 -41.58 -0.24 -3.36
N ASP A 53 -40.33 -0.68 -3.30
CA ASP A 53 -39.56 -0.84 -2.05
C ASP A 53 -38.32 0.04 -2.17
N LEU A 54 -38.48 1.29 -1.74
CA LEU A 54 -37.43 2.30 -1.86
C LEU A 54 -36.46 2.16 -0.69
N LYS A 55 -35.17 2.18 -0.98
CA LYS A 55 -34.09 2.13 0.00
C LYS A 55 -33.15 3.29 -0.22
N PHE A 56 -32.83 3.98 0.86
CA PHE A 56 -31.87 5.09 0.88
C PHE A 56 -30.85 4.79 1.95
N GLY A 57 -29.60 5.15 1.72
CA GLY A 57 -28.61 5.05 2.77
C GLY A 57 -27.47 6.01 2.59
N VAL A 58 -26.86 6.33 3.71
CA VAL A 58 -25.69 7.19 3.81
C VAL A 58 -24.66 6.49 4.70
N GLN A 59 -23.40 6.60 4.32
CA GLN A 59 -22.28 6.12 5.13
C GLN A 59 -21.19 7.19 5.10
N LEU A 60 -20.77 7.62 6.28
CA LEU A 60 -19.66 8.53 6.48
C LEU A 60 -18.60 7.75 7.28
N TYR A 61 -17.41 7.59 6.72
CA TYR A 61 -16.33 6.91 7.43
C TYR A 61 -15.07 7.77 7.44
N TYR A 62 -14.39 7.77 8.58
CA TYR A 62 -13.06 8.36 8.73
C TYR A 62 -12.12 7.25 9.13
N VAL A 63 -10.99 7.14 8.43
CA VAL A 63 -9.93 6.20 8.81
C VAL A 63 -8.67 6.98 9.07
N GLN A 64 -8.03 6.68 10.18
CA GLN A 64 -6.65 7.02 10.42
C GLN A 64 -5.86 5.72 10.48
N TRP A 65 -4.85 5.62 9.64
CA TRP A 65 -3.88 4.55 9.68
C TRP A 65 -2.53 5.11 10.11
N ARG A 66 -1.92 4.48 11.10
CA ARG A 66 -0.59 4.82 11.57
C ARG A 66 0.28 3.57 11.55
N PHE A 67 1.40 3.67 10.84
CA PHE A 67 2.45 2.68 10.87
C PHE A 67 3.64 3.22 11.65
N GLN A 68 4.04 2.50 12.68
CA GLN A 68 5.24 2.80 13.44
C GLN A 68 6.20 1.62 13.34
N ASN A 69 7.44 1.86 12.96
CA ASN A 69 8.47 0.84 12.91
C ASN A 69 9.75 1.35 13.55
N ALA A 70 10.07 0.76 14.70
CA ALA A 70 11.29 1.00 15.46
C ALA A 70 12.16 -0.27 15.57
N ALA A 71 11.93 -1.26 14.68
CA ALA A 71 12.62 -2.55 14.73
C ALA A 71 14.15 -2.43 14.56
N GLN A 72 14.63 -1.40 13.86
CA GLN A 72 16.07 -1.20 13.62
C GLN A 72 16.61 0.08 14.29
N ARG A 73 15.88 0.61 15.28
CA ARG A 73 16.29 1.81 16.02
C ARG A 73 17.67 1.69 16.63
N ASN A 74 17.98 0.56 17.27
CA ASN A 74 19.26 0.36 17.95
C ASN A 74 20.34 -0.21 17.02
N GLY A 75 19.99 -0.48 15.76
CA GLY A 75 20.88 -1.01 14.75
C GLY A 75 21.22 -2.49 14.89
N THR A 76 21.95 -2.99 13.91
CA THR A 76 22.49 -4.34 13.82
C THR A 76 23.93 -4.25 13.34
N PHE A 77 24.84 -4.78 14.15
CA PHE A 77 26.25 -4.92 13.81
C PHE A 77 26.51 -6.29 13.19
N THR A 78 27.22 -6.35 12.08
CA THR A 78 27.72 -7.61 11.50
C THR A 78 29.17 -7.82 11.93
N ILE A 79 29.48 -9.00 12.46
CA ILE A 79 30.80 -9.36 12.99
C ILE A 79 31.34 -10.57 12.19
N PRO A 80 32.59 -10.53 11.71
CA PRO A 80 33.16 -11.59 10.86
C PRO A 80 33.74 -12.78 11.63
N SER A 81 33.33 -13.00 12.87
CA SER A 81 33.74 -14.12 13.69
C SER A 81 32.55 -14.63 14.51
N ASN A 82 32.75 -15.69 15.30
CA ASN A 82 31.79 -16.15 16.32
C ASN A 82 32.33 -15.93 17.74
N ASN A 83 33.46 -15.23 17.86
CA ASN A 83 34.11 -14.99 19.14
C ASN A 83 33.39 -13.84 19.86
N ALA A 84 33.33 -13.92 21.19
CA ALA A 84 32.88 -12.79 22.00
C ALA A 84 33.76 -11.56 21.74
N PHE A 85 33.17 -10.36 21.85
CA PHE A 85 33.89 -9.11 21.63
C PHE A 85 35.13 -8.99 22.55
N ASN A 86 36.27 -8.72 21.94
CA ASN A 86 37.53 -8.47 22.62
C ASN A 86 38.24 -7.28 21.96
N ALA A 87 38.38 -6.17 22.69
CA ALA A 87 39.01 -4.96 22.18
C ALA A 87 40.46 -5.15 21.70
N ALA A 88 41.15 -6.22 22.15
CA ALA A 88 42.49 -6.57 21.69
C ALA A 88 42.52 -7.44 20.42
N ASP A 89 41.39 -8.01 19.99
CA ASP A 89 41.28 -8.83 18.78
C ASP A 89 40.43 -8.12 17.71
N PRO A 90 41.07 -7.59 16.64
CA PRO A 90 40.36 -6.90 15.59
C PRO A 90 39.30 -7.73 14.85
N ARG A 91 39.38 -9.08 14.89
CA ARG A 91 38.37 -9.95 14.24
C ARG A 91 37.03 -9.98 14.98
N THR A 92 36.99 -9.43 16.18
CA THR A 92 35.76 -9.32 16.98
C THR A 92 35.07 -7.97 16.82
N TYR A 93 35.71 -7.01 16.13
CA TYR A 93 35.08 -5.75 15.77
C TYR A 93 34.05 -5.95 14.65
N PRO A 94 32.98 -5.13 14.62
CA PRO A 94 32.02 -5.20 13.55
C PRO A 94 32.60 -4.69 12.23
N GLU A 95 32.20 -5.32 11.15
CA GLU A 95 32.53 -4.90 9.77
C GLU A 95 31.38 -4.13 9.11
N ARG A 96 30.21 -4.09 9.74
CA ARG A 96 29.05 -3.32 9.25
C ARG A 96 28.13 -2.93 10.39
N LEU A 97 27.52 -1.76 10.28
CA LEU A 97 26.36 -1.33 11.06
C LEU A 97 25.21 -1.03 10.10
N GLN A 98 24.03 -1.58 10.36
CA GLN A 98 22.78 -1.14 9.74
C GLN A 98 21.87 -0.56 10.81
N ILE A 99 21.41 0.68 10.65
CA ILE A 99 20.62 1.37 11.67
C ILE A 99 19.63 2.36 11.05
N GLN A 100 18.47 2.51 11.69
CA GLN A 100 17.44 3.41 11.24
C GLN A 100 17.76 4.86 11.64
N VAL A 101 17.72 5.79 10.67
CA VAL A 101 18.09 7.20 10.85
C VAL A 101 17.17 8.13 10.03
N PRO A 102 17.02 9.41 10.41
CA PRO A 102 17.43 10.01 11.69
C PRO A 102 16.53 9.59 12.86
N THR A 103 15.33 9.09 12.56
CA THR A 103 14.35 8.63 13.53
C THR A 103 13.71 7.34 13.04
N ASP A 104 12.94 6.69 13.91
CA ASP A 104 12.03 5.61 13.54
C ASP A 104 11.04 6.06 12.47
N SER A 105 10.61 5.11 11.65
CA SER A 105 9.56 5.33 10.68
C SER A 105 8.23 5.47 11.42
N ASP A 106 7.62 6.65 11.32
CA ASP A 106 6.26 6.93 11.79
C ASP A 106 5.50 7.58 10.65
N ILE A 107 4.55 6.84 10.09
CA ILE A 107 3.75 7.22 8.94
C ILE A 107 2.31 7.31 9.41
N ARG A 108 1.65 8.41 9.08
CA ARG A 108 0.23 8.62 9.36
C ARG A 108 -0.49 9.01 8.09
N MET A 109 -1.52 8.26 7.76
CA MET A 109 -2.43 8.53 6.65
C MET A 109 -3.83 8.68 7.21
N THR A 110 -4.62 9.55 6.57
CA THR A 110 -6.02 9.75 6.94
C THR A 110 -6.88 9.73 5.69
N GLN A 111 -8.09 9.21 5.83
CA GLN A 111 -9.08 9.12 4.77
C GLN A 111 -10.42 9.55 5.34
N ARG A 112 -11.14 10.35 4.57
CA ARG A 112 -12.55 10.66 4.79
C ARG A 112 -13.28 10.21 3.57
N ALA A 113 -14.39 9.54 3.75
CA ALA A 113 -15.19 9.15 2.62
C ALA A 113 -16.67 9.12 2.96
N TYR A 114 -17.43 9.41 1.92
CA TYR A 114 -18.86 9.64 1.99
C TYR A 114 -19.51 8.85 0.89
N THR A 115 -20.45 8.02 1.28
CA THR A 115 -21.24 7.21 0.37
C THR A 115 -22.70 7.61 0.54
N GLY A 116 -23.40 7.75 -0.58
CA GLY A 116 -24.86 7.81 -0.61
C GLY A 116 -25.40 6.79 -1.60
N PHE A 117 -26.55 6.19 -1.31
CA PHE A 117 -27.26 5.37 -2.29
C PHE A 117 -28.77 5.56 -2.21
N MET A 118 -29.41 5.32 -3.34
CA MET A 118 -30.84 5.13 -3.46
C MET A 118 -31.12 3.94 -4.37
N GLN A 119 -32.13 3.15 -4.04
CA GLN A 119 -32.47 1.95 -4.80
C GLN A 119 -33.97 1.68 -4.72
N ASP A 120 -34.52 1.15 -5.81
CA ASP A 120 -35.81 0.48 -5.89
C ASP A 120 -35.58 -0.96 -6.41
N LYS A 121 -36.65 -1.75 -6.57
CA LYS A 121 -36.59 -3.16 -6.98
C LYS A 121 -35.72 -3.41 -8.22
N CYS A 122 -35.74 -2.53 -9.22
CA CYS A 122 -35.06 -2.74 -10.51
C CYS A 122 -33.93 -1.75 -10.81
N LEU A 123 -33.78 -0.67 -10.04
CA LEU A 123 -32.85 0.43 -10.33
C LEU A 123 -32.15 0.86 -9.04
N GLY A 124 -30.85 1.09 -9.13
CA GLY A 124 -30.05 1.59 -8.03
C GLY A 124 -29.05 2.63 -8.50
N LEU A 125 -28.74 3.58 -7.63
CA LEU A 125 -27.71 4.57 -7.84
C LEU A 125 -26.92 4.72 -6.55
N ARG A 126 -25.60 4.69 -6.65
CA ARG A 126 -24.69 4.93 -5.52
C ARG A 126 -23.65 5.95 -5.92
N TYR A 127 -23.27 6.82 -4.99
CA TYR A 127 -22.16 7.76 -5.13
C TYR A 127 -21.14 7.50 -4.02
N ASP A 128 -19.86 7.54 -4.36
CA ASP A 128 -18.75 7.33 -3.42
C ASP A 128 -17.69 8.44 -3.57
N GLY A 129 -17.61 9.35 -2.59
CA GLY A 129 -16.54 10.35 -2.51
C GLY A 129 -15.45 9.91 -1.55
N ASP A 130 -14.19 10.00 -1.96
CA ASP A 130 -13.03 9.57 -1.17
C ASP A 130 -11.94 10.66 -1.14
N PHE A 131 -11.52 11.02 0.06
CA PHE A 131 -10.58 12.10 0.32
C PHE A 131 -9.46 11.56 1.18
N THR A 132 -8.30 11.33 0.56
CA THR A 132 -7.09 10.87 1.24
C THR A 132 -6.01 11.93 1.06
N PRO A 133 -5.92 12.93 1.98
CA PRO A 133 -4.90 13.96 1.90
C PRO A 133 -3.49 13.35 1.99
N LEU A 134 -2.64 13.72 1.05
CA LEU A 134 -1.22 13.40 1.02
C LEU A 134 -0.42 14.69 0.90
N SER A 135 0.84 14.67 1.34
CA SER A 135 1.76 15.78 1.12
C SER A 135 2.59 15.50 -0.12
N GLU A 136 2.52 16.41 -1.08
CA GLU A 136 3.21 16.31 -2.37
C GLU A 136 4.44 17.24 -2.44
N THR A 137 5.01 17.61 -1.28
CA THR A 137 6.11 18.60 -1.14
C THR A 137 7.31 18.37 -2.06
N ASN A 138 7.60 17.12 -2.41
CA ASN A 138 8.74 16.77 -3.24
C ASN A 138 8.32 16.10 -4.55
N ASN A 139 7.07 16.27 -4.95
CA ASN A 139 6.54 15.71 -6.19
C ASN A 139 6.42 16.82 -7.25
N PRO A 140 7.26 16.81 -8.31
CA PRO A 140 7.24 17.84 -9.33
C PRO A 140 5.95 17.89 -10.15
N ALA A 141 5.10 16.86 -10.08
CA ALA A 141 3.80 16.87 -10.75
C ALA A 141 2.78 17.80 -10.08
N PHE A 142 3.03 18.24 -8.84
CA PHE A 142 2.15 19.11 -8.08
C PHE A 142 2.79 20.50 -7.89
N SER A 143 2.15 21.53 -8.43
CA SER A 143 2.59 22.92 -8.23
C SER A 143 2.31 23.43 -6.81
N ASP A 144 1.25 22.92 -6.18
CA ASP A 144 0.91 23.16 -4.78
C ASP A 144 1.18 21.88 -3.97
N PRO A 145 2.13 21.89 -3.02
CA PRO A 145 2.51 20.72 -2.25
C PRO A 145 1.45 20.21 -1.27
N THR A 146 0.38 20.99 -1.06
CA THR A 146 -0.77 20.62 -0.22
C THR A 146 -1.94 20.05 -1.01
N ASN A 147 -1.87 20.10 -2.35
CA ASN A 147 -2.87 19.52 -3.21
C ASN A 147 -2.70 17.99 -3.29
N TYR A 148 -3.80 17.29 -3.56
CA TYR A 148 -3.83 15.84 -3.70
C TYR A 148 -4.98 15.42 -4.63
N PRO A 149 -4.88 14.27 -5.31
CA PRO A 149 -5.92 13.81 -6.23
C PRO A 149 -7.20 13.42 -5.47
N VAL A 150 -8.33 13.96 -5.93
CA VAL A 150 -9.67 13.62 -5.44
C VAL A 150 -10.57 13.34 -6.63
N ASP A 151 -10.98 12.10 -6.75
CA ASP A 151 -12.00 11.72 -7.72
C ASP A 151 -13.40 11.95 -7.15
N LYS A 152 -14.20 12.73 -7.89
CA LYS A 152 -15.53 13.17 -7.48
C LYS A 152 -16.62 12.68 -8.44
N ASN A 153 -16.28 11.87 -9.45
CA ASN A 153 -17.24 11.44 -10.48
C ASN A 153 -17.68 9.97 -10.33
N ASN A 154 -17.42 9.36 -9.16
CA ASN A 154 -17.71 7.96 -8.84
C ASN A 154 -19.20 7.67 -8.63
N LEU A 155 -19.99 7.83 -9.69
CA LEU A 155 -21.41 7.51 -9.73
C LEU A 155 -21.63 6.10 -10.29
N SER A 156 -22.18 5.23 -9.46
CA SER A 156 -22.38 3.79 -9.69
C SER A 156 -23.85 3.45 -9.96
N PRO A 157 -24.35 3.61 -11.21
CA PRO A 157 -25.68 3.13 -11.58
C PRO A 157 -25.74 1.60 -11.63
N ARG A 158 -26.93 1.07 -11.33
CA ARG A 158 -27.23 -0.36 -11.34
C ARG A 158 -28.66 -0.57 -11.85
N VAL A 159 -28.84 -1.58 -12.69
CA VAL A 159 -30.15 -2.00 -13.17
C VAL A 159 -30.24 -3.51 -13.12
N GLY A 160 -31.39 -4.02 -12.69
CA GLY A 160 -31.68 -5.43 -12.59
C GLY A 160 -33.10 -5.72 -13.06
N PHE A 161 -33.26 -6.81 -13.79
CA PHE A 161 -34.55 -7.27 -14.26
C PHE A 161 -34.67 -8.77 -14.01
N THR A 162 -35.87 -9.17 -13.60
CA THR A 162 -36.21 -10.59 -13.39
C THR A 162 -37.59 -10.84 -13.94
N TYR A 163 -37.73 -11.92 -14.73
CA TYR A 163 -38.99 -12.28 -15.37
C TYR A 163 -39.29 -13.76 -15.19
N SER A 164 -40.48 -14.02 -14.66
CA SER A 164 -41.01 -15.36 -14.48
C SER A 164 -41.90 -15.74 -15.65
N LEU A 165 -41.70 -16.94 -16.16
CA LEU A 165 -42.38 -17.54 -17.31
C LEU A 165 -43.04 -18.85 -16.88
N ASN A 166 -44.04 -19.31 -17.65
CA ASN A 166 -44.65 -20.64 -17.48
C ASN A 166 -45.16 -20.89 -16.05
N GLY A 167 -45.76 -19.88 -15.42
CA GLY A 167 -46.28 -19.97 -14.04
C GLY A 167 -45.20 -20.20 -12.98
N GLY A 168 -43.97 -19.70 -13.18
CA GLY A 168 -42.86 -19.86 -12.23
C GLY A 168 -41.88 -20.97 -12.58
N ARG A 169 -42.15 -21.77 -13.63
CA ARG A 169 -41.28 -22.88 -14.04
C ARG A 169 -40.04 -22.42 -14.80
N SER A 170 -39.99 -21.18 -15.25
CA SER A 170 -38.79 -20.62 -15.89
C SER A 170 -38.56 -19.20 -15.42
N LEU A 171 -37.30 -18.83 -15.25
CA LEU A 171 -36.88 -17.54 -14.70
C LEU A 171 -35.75 -16.98 -15.56
N ILE A 172 -35.90 -15.74 -16.02
CA ILE A 172 -34.83 -14.96 -16.64
C ILE A 172 -34.38 -13.92 -15.62
N ARG A 173 -33.07 -13.80 -15.41
CA ARG A 173 -32.44 -12.79 -14.55
C ARG A 173 -31.40 -12.05 -15.38
N THR A 174 -31.44 -10.73 -15.41
CA THR A 174 -30.42 -9.93 -16.11
C THR A 174 -30.05 -8.72 -15.27
N GLY A 175 -28.80 -8.30 -15.31
CA GLY A 175 -28.35 -7.11 -14.59
C GLY A 175 -27.15 -6.45 -15.24
N TRP A 176 -27.02 -5.16 -14.99
CA TRP A 176 -25.83 -4.38 -15.29
C TRP A 176 -25.52 -3.44 -14.13
N GLY A 177 -24.24 -3.23 -13.86
CA GLY A 177 -23.81 -2.23 -12.89
C GLY A 177 -22.39 -1.73 -13.13
N LEU A 178 -22.16 -0.50 -12.71
CA LEU A 178 -20.84 0.11 -12.59
C LEU A 178 -20.43 0.13 -11.11
N PHE A 179 -19.17 -0.22 -10.84
CA PHE A 179 -18.62 -0.34 -9.48
C PHE A 179 -17.25 0.32 -9.43
N TYR A 180 -17.11 1.35 -8.60
CA TYR A 180 -15.82 1.97 -8.31
C TYR A 180 -15.13 1.27 -7.14
N ASP A 181 -13.81 1.17 -7.21
CA ASP A 181 -12.98 0.69 -6.12
C ASP A 181 -12.83 1.77 -5.03
N LYS A 182 -12.40 1.34 -3.84
CA LYS A 182 -12.08 2.27 -2.74
C LYS A 182 -10.58 2.54 -2.67
N THR A 183 -10.21 3.71 -2.17
CA THR A 183 -8.78 4.00 -1.98
C THR A 183 -8.19 3.07 -0.93
N ASN A 184 -7.14 2.35 -1.32
CA ASN A 184 -6.44 1.42 -0.45
C ASN A 184 -5.14 2.05 0.07
N PHE A 185 -5.04 2.24 1.39
CA PHE A 185 -3.82 2.77 2.02
C PHE A 185 -2.57 1.95 1.75
N GLY A 186 -2.68 0.62 1.61
CA GLY A 186 -1.53 -0.22 1.26
C GLY A 186 -0.93 0.14 -0.10
N LEU A 187 -1.77 0.57 -1.05
CA LEU A 187 -1.32 1.06 -2.34
C LEU A 187 -0.75 2.48 -2.23
N LEU A 188 -1.33 3.34 -1.40
CA LEU A 188 -0.84 4.73 -1.27
C LEU A 188 0.38 4.90 -0.34
N ASN A 189 0.62 3.97 0.58
CA ASN A 189 1.67 4.04 1.59
C ASN A 189 3.06 4.27 0.98
N SER A 190 3.32 3.74 -0.21
CA SER A 190 4.59 3.96 -0.93
C SER A 190 4.92 5.45 -1.16
N TYR A 191 3.92 6.31 -1.38
CA TYR A 191 4.14 7.73 -1.63
C TYR A 191 4.68 8.48 -0.41
N VAL A 192 4.29 8.02 0.79
CA VAL A 192 4.70 8.63 2.05
C VAL A 192 5.91 7.93 2.67
N SER A 193 6.08 6.63 2.46
CA SER A 193 7.21 5.85 2.99
C SER A 193 8.47 5.95 2.14
N SER A 194 8.29 6.14 0.83
CA SER A 194 9.35 6.03 -0.18
C SER A 194 9.31 7.22 -1.16
N GLY A 195 8.96 8.42 -0.69
CA GLY A 195 9.07 9.65 -1.47
C GLY A 195 10.54 10.03 -1.74
N VAL A 196 10.76 11.15 -2.43
CA VAL A 196 12.11 11.67 -2.74
C VAL A 196 12.93 11.93 -1.47
N TYR A 197 12.27 12.48 -0.46
CA TYR A 197 12.81 12.66 0.88
C TYR A 197 11.89 11.97 1.87
N THR A 198 12.48 11.33 2.88
CA THR A 198 11.76 10.59 3.93
C THR A 198 12.27 11.00 5.30
N ASN A 199 11.47 10.77 6.33
CA ASN A 199 11.85 11.00 7.72
C ASN A 199 12.68 9.84 8.31
N SER A 200 12.80 8.72 7.58
CA SER A 200 13.45 7.51 8.09
C SER A 200 13.97 6.63 6.95
N ILE A 201 15.24 6.23 7.02
CA ILE A 201 15.87 5.22 6.16
C ILE A 201 16.64 4.21 7.02
N LEU A 202 16.88 3.03 6.46
CA LEU A 202 17.90 2.12 6.96
C LEU A 202 19.26 2.50 6.37
N ALA A 203 20.09 3.17 7.15
CA ALA A 203 21.47 3.49 6.74
C ALA A 203 22.40 2.30 6.98
N SER A 204 23.41 2.16 6.12
CA SER A 204 24.50 1.19 6.29
C SER A 204 25.82 1.94 6.46
N PHE A 205 26.68 1.43 7.33
CA PHE A 205 28.03 1.95 7.57
C PHE A 205 29.03 0.80 7.58
N PRO A 206 30.00 0.76 6.64
CA PRO A 206 30.12 1.66 5.48
C PRO A 206 28.91 1.59 4.53
N ALA A 207 28.71 2.63 3.73
CA ALA A 207 27.54 2.78 2.85
C ALA A 207 27.52 1.76 1.69
N ASP A 208 28.68 1.50 1.08
CA ASP A 208 28.78 0.72 -0.16
C ASP A 208 29.08 -0.77 0.06
N ASN A 209 29.82 -1.11 1.13
CA ASN A 209 30.27 -2.47 1.41
C ASN A 209 30.62 -2.66 2.90
N ILE A 210 31.09 -3.85 3.27
CA ILE A 210 31.67 -4.12 4.59
C ILE A 210 33.05 -3.45 4.74
N ASP A 211 33.39 -3.09 5.98
CA ASP A 211 34.72 -2.62 6.32
C ASP A 211 35.76 -3.74 6.10
N PRO A 212 36.86 -3.48 5.36
CA PRO A 212 37.84 -4.50 5.03
C PRO A 212 38.77 -4.88 6.20
N GLY A 213 38.78 -4.11 7.29
CA GLY A 213 39.70 -4.24 8.41
C GLY A 213 39.49 -5.52 9.22
N PRO A 214 38.32 -5.68 9.89
CA PRO A 214 38.11 -6.75 10.88
C PRO A 214 38.41 -8.15 10.36
N ARG A 215 37.94 -8.49 9.15
CA ARG A 215 38.20 -9.81 8.52
C ARG A 215 39.67 -10.07 8.26
N ALA A 216 40.41 -9.02 7.91
CA ALA A 216 41.85 -9.07 7.66
C ALA A 216 42.68 -9.03 8.97
N GLY A 217 42.04 -9.03 10.15
CA GLY A 217 42.72 -8.92 11.43
C GLY A 217 43.26 -7.52 11.72
N ARG A 218 42.64 -6.49 11.14
CA ARG A 218 42.94 -5.06 11.38
C ARG A 218 41.74 -4.38 12.02
N LEU A 219 41.96 -3.31 12.77
CA LEU A 219 40.83 -2.54 13.31
C LEU A 219 39.99 -1.95 12.17
N PRO A 220 38.68 -1.75 12.37
CA PRO A 220 37.84 -1.12 11.37
C PRO A 220 38.29 0.32 11.10
N THR A 221 38.02 0.78 9.89
CA THR A 221 38.33 2.12 9.41
C THR A 221 37.13 3.06 9.44
N ASP A 222 35.91 2.52 9.36
CA ASP A 222 34.68 3.31 9.47
C ASP A 222 34.52 3.89 10.89
N PRO A 223 34.36 5.22 11.04
CA PRO A 223 34.23 5.88 12.35
C PRO A 223 33.04 5.42 13.20
N LEU A 224 32.01 4.79 12.61
CA LEU A 224 30.88 4.22 13.36
C LEU A 224 31.16 2.80 13.88
N LEU A 225 32.29 2.18 13.50
CA LEU A 225 32.66 0.81 13.87
C LEU A 225 33.88 0.76 14.81
N VAL A 226 34.70 1.82 14.86
CA VAL A 226 35.95 1.87 15.66
C VAL A 226 35.78 1.68 17.16
N ASN A 227 34.57 1.88 17.69
CA ASN A 227 34.27 1.71 19.12
C ASN A 227 33.79 0.30 19.48
N GLY A 228 33.89 -0.66 18.54
CA GLY A 228 33.31 -1.99 18.68
C GLY A 228 31.80 -1.98 18.40
N PRO A 229 31.05 -2.97 18.90
CA PRO A 229 29.62 -3.10 18.66
C PRO A 229 28.77 -2.13 19.51
N VAL A 230 29.17 -0.85 19.54
CA VAL A 230 28.50 0.24 20.27
C VAL A 230 28.22 1.36 19.30
N VAL A 231 26.94 1.74 19.17
CA VAL A 231 26.53 2.84 18.29
C VAL A 231 27.08 4.16 18.82
N ASN A 232 27.87 4.86 17.99
CA ASN A 232 28.29 6.22 18.28
C ASN A 232 27.18 7.22 17.94
N TRP A 233 26.24 7.40 18.88
CA TRP A 233 25.08 8.29 18.71
C TRP A 233 25.46 9.75 18.44
N ASN A 234 26.57 10.24 18.99
CA ASN A 234 27.01 11.61 18.74
C ASN A 234 27.39 11.83 17.27
N LEU A 235 28.18 10.91 16.71
CA LEU A 235 28.51 10.95 15.29
C LEU A 235 27.28 10.70 14.43
N LEU A 236 26.44 9.72 14.77
CA LEU A 236 25.23 9.41 14.03
C LEU A 236 24.27 10.61 13.96
N ASN A 237 24.04 11.29 15.09
CA ASN A 237 23.20 12.49 15.16
C ASN A 237 23.84 13.71 14.47
N THR A 238 25.16 13.71 14.29
CA THR A 238 25.85 14.75 13.49
C THR A 238 25.63 14.51 12.00
N LEU A 239 25.72 13.25 11.56
CA LEU A 239 25.49 12.85 10.17
C LEU A 239 24.00 12.91 9.78
N TYR A 240 23.12 12.59 10.73
CA TYR A 240 21.67 12.52 10.58
C TYR A 240 20.99 13.25 11.74
N PRO A 241 20.92 14.59 11.70
CA PRO A 241 20.30 15.38 12.76
C PRO A 241 18.85 14.94 13.05
N PRO A 242 18.47 14.73 14.32
CA PRO A 242 17.08 14.40 14.67
C PRO A 242 16.09 15.45 14.13
N GLY A 243 15.01 14.99 13.51
CA GLY A 243 14.00 15.85 12.89
C GLY A 243 14.33 16.33 11.46
N SER A 244 15.51 15.99 10.93
CA SER A 244 15.80 16.21 9.50
C SER A 244 15.09 15.18 8.62
N VAL A 245 14.89 15.54 7.36
CA VAL A 245 14.54 14.58 6.30
C VAL A 245 15.81 14.19 5.54
N VAL A 246 15.83 12.94 5.07
CA VAL A 246 16.95 12.38 4.33
C VAL A 246 16.52 12.05 2.92
N LYS A 247 17.44 12.20 1.97
CA LYS A 247 17.18 11.80 0.59
C LYS A 247 17.05 10.28 0.52
N ASN A 248 15.98 9.80 -0.10
CA ASN A 248 15.77 8.39 -0.32
C ASN A 248 16.83 7.84 -1.30
N THR A 249 17.53 6.79 -0.88
CA THR A 249 18.56 6.09 -1.68
C THR A 249 18.05 4.77 -2.26
N GLY A 250 16.81 4.39 -1.93
CA GLY A 250 16.07 3.27 -2.52
C GLY A 250 15.15 3.72 -3.64
N GLU A 251 14.16 2.90 -3.99
CA GLU A 251 13.13 3.24 -4.97
C GLU A 251 12.27 4.41 -4.51
N VAL A 252 11.91 5.29 -5.44
CA VAL A 252 11.06 6.46 -5.18
C VAL A 252 9.69 6.24 -5.78
N PHE A 253 8.63 6.59 -5.04
CA PHE A 253 7.25 6.56 -5.52
C PHE A 253 6.65 7.96 -5.50
N LEU A 254 6.09 8.37 -6.64
CA LEU A 254 5.41 9.65 -6.82
C LEU A 254 3.93 9.42 -7.15
N ASP A 255 3.05 10.21 -6.55
CA ASP A 255 1.64 10.23 -6.94
C ASP A 255 1.46 11.04 -8.24
N THR A 256 0.25 11.03 -8.80
CA THR A 256 -0.08 11.80 -10.00
C THR A 256 -1.35 12.64 -9.81
N PRO A 257 -1.40 13.91 -10.27
CA PRO A 257 -2.56 14.79 -10.07
C PRO A 257 -3.87 14.27 -10.68
N ASP A 258 -3.78 13.40 -11.68
CA ASP A 258 -4.87 12.82 -12.44
C ASP A 258 -5.31 11.43 -11.93
N ARG A 259 -4.87 11.01 -10.74
CA ARG A 259 -5.25 9.71 -10.18
C ARG A 259 -6.77 9.64 -9.99
N VAL A 260 -7.39 8.66 -10.63
CA VAL A 260 -8.82 8.32 -10.51
C VAL A 260 -9.02 6.93 -9.91
N GLN A 261 -10.23 6.64 -9.44
CA GLN A 261 -10.56 5.34 -8.86
C GLN A 261 -10.77 4.31 -9.98
N PRO A 262 -10.11 3.14 -9.91
CA PRO A 262 -10.40 2.06 -10.83
C PRO A 262 -11.87 1.66 -10.76
N HIS A 263 -12.44 1.26 -11.89
CA HIS A 263 -13.85 0.89 -11.94
C HIS A 263 -14.09 -0.36 -12.78
N THR A 264 -15.21 -1.02 -12.50
CA THR A 264 -15.61 -2.25 -13.15
C THR A 264 -17.06 -2.17 -13.58
N GLN A 265 -17.32 -2.48 -14.85
CA GLN A 265 -18.66 -2.74 -15.35
C GLN A 265 -18.91 -4.25 -15.30
N GLN A 266 -20.07 -4.66 -14.79
CA GLN A 266 -20.48 -6.05 -14.77
C GLN A 266 -21.83 -6.21 -15.46
N ILE A 267 -21.93 -7.19 -16.34
CA ILE A 267 -23.18 -7.66 -16.95
C ILE A 267 -23.40 -9.08 -16.47
N SER A 268 -24.64 -9.40 -16.10
CA SER A 268 -25.06 -10.77 -15.81
C SER A 268 -26.34 -11.12 -16.55
N ALA A 269 -26.42 -12.35 -17.03
CA ALA A 269 -27.61 -12.91 -17.65
C ALA A 269 -27.75 -14.38 -17.24
N GLY A 270 -28.89 -14.74 -16.67
CA GLY A 270 -29.18 -16.06 -16.15
C GLY A 270 -30.53 -16.56 -16.63
N PHE A 271 -30.58 -17.85 -16.94
CA PHE A 271 -31.81 -18.57 -17.24
C PHE A 271 -31.91 -19.80 -16.34
N GLN A 272 -33.06 -19.99 -15.71
CA GLN A 272 -33.36 -21.17 -14.92
C GLN A 272 -34.66 -21.79 -15.39
N ARG A 273 -34.72 -23.12 -15.42
CA ARG A 273 -35.91 -23.89 -15.79
C ARG A 273 -36.07 -25.12 -14.92
N GLN A 274 -37.26 -25.27 -14.34
CA GLN A 274 -37.71 -26.51 -13.74
C GLN A 274 -38.07 -27.53 -14.84
N LEU A 275 -37.50 -28.72 -14.76
CA LEU A 275 -37.77 -29.87 -15.62
C LEU A 275 -38.51 -30.94 -14.81
N GLY A 276 -39.77 -31.18 -15.14
CA GLY A 276 -40.61 -32.09 -14.36
C GLY A 276 -40.89 -31.57 -12.94
N PRO A 277 -41.10 -32.47 -11.96
CA PRO A 277 -41.40 -32.09 -10.58
C PRO A 277 -40.17 -31.87 -9.70
N VAL A 278 -39.02 -32.48 -10.03
CA VAL A 278 -37.88 -32.60 -9.11
C VAL A 278 -36.53 -32.15 -9.67
N ILE A 279 -36.45 -31.73 -10.94
CA ILE A 279 -35.19 -31.28 -11.55
C ILE A 279 -35.27 -29.78 -11.84
N SER A 280 -34.19 -29.06 -11.58
CA SER A 280 -33.96 -27.70 -12.04
C SER A 280 -32.64 -27.62 -12.82
N THR A 281 -32.63 -26.81 -13.87
CA THR A 281 -31.42 -26.51 -14.64
C THR A 281 -31.23 -25.02 -14.70
N SER A 282 -30.00 -24.54 -14.57
CA SER A 282 -29.67 -23.13 -14.78
C SER A 282 -28.41 -22.95 -15.60
N ALA A 283 -28.36 -21.82 -16.30
CA ALA A 283 -27.18 -21.30 -16.96
C ALA A 283 -27.06 -19.82 -16.62
N ASP A 284 -25.91 -19.42 -16.08
CA ASP A 284 -25.63 -18.05 -15.64
C ASP A 284 -24.33 -17.56 -16.29
N TYR A 285 -24.44 -16.51 -17.09
CA TYR A 285 -23.33 -15.82 -17.74
C TYR A 285 -23.00 -14.52 -17.00
N VAL A 286 -21.70 -14.24 -16.85
CA VAL A 286 -21.18 -12.98 -16.33
C VAL A 286 -20.09 -12.46 -17.26
N HIS A 287 -20.19 -11.17 -17.60
CA HIS A 287 -19.14 -10.40 -18.25
C HIS A 287 -18.68 -9.28 -17.32
N THR A 288 -17.37 -9.11 -17.22
CA THR A 288 -16.75 -8.08 -16.38
C THR A 288 -15.73 -7.30 -17.20
N LEU A 289 -15.82 -5.98 -17.17
CA LEU A 289 -14.90 -5.05 -17.81
C LEU A 289 -14.33 -4.09 -16.77
N ALA A 290 -13.08 -4.28 -16.39
CA ALA A 290 -12.35 -3.36 -15.52
C ALA A 290 -11.52 -2.36 -16.35
N ARG A 291 -11.51 -1.12 -15.90
CA ARG A 291 -10.83 0.03 -16.52
C ARG A 291 -10.14 0.85 -15.46
N ASP A 292 -9.19 1.68 -15.91
CA ASP A 292 -8.42 2.60 -15.08
C ASP A 292 -7.71 1.91 -13.90
N LEU A 293 -7.37 0.62 -14.06
CA LEU A 293 -6.62 -0.12 -13.06
C LEU A 293 -5.23 0.51 -12.92
N TRP A 294 -4.76 0.65 -11.67
CA TRP A 294 -3.44 1.23 -11.41
C TRP A 294 -2.32 0.30 -11.87
N MET A 295 -1.41 0.84 -12.68
CA MET A 295 -0.15 0.20 -13.05
C MET A 295 1.03 1.10 -12.67
N LEU A 296 2.20 0.52 -12.42
CA LEU A 296 3.41 1.29 -12.13
C LEU A 296 4.18 1.58 -13.42
N LEU A 297 4.43 2.87 -13.67
CA LEU A 297 5.30 3.37 -14.72
C LEU A 297 6.65 3.76 -14.11
N ASN A 298 7.75 3.28 -14.72
CA ASN A 298 9.09 3.73 -14.34
C ASN A 298 9.42 5.02 -15.09
N LEU A 299 9.50 6.12 -14.38
CA LEU A 299 9.92 7.42 -14.91
C LEU A 299 11.44 7.56 -14.99
N ASN A 300 12.19 6.71 -14.29
CA ASN A 300 13.65 6.72 -14.30
C ASN A 300 14.26 5.33 -14.55
N PRO A 301 13.94 4.68 -15.69
CA PRO A 301 14.50 3.39 -16.03
C PRO A 301 16.01 3.48 -16.17
N GLY A 302 16.73 2.53 -15.56
CA GLY A 302 18.16 2.39 -15.76
C GLY A 302 18.45 1.61 -17.05
N VAL A 303 19.20 2.21 -17.97
CA VAL A 303 19.64 1.56 -19.21
C VAL A 303 21.13 1.33 -19.13
N ARG A 304 21.57 0.10 -19.38
CA ARG A 304 23.01 -0.18 -19.48
C ARG A 304 23.57 0.42 -20.75
N ILE A 305 24.70 1.12 -20.64
CA ILE A 305 25.38 1.71 -21.80
C ILE A 305 25.94 0.67 -22.78
N ASN A 306 26.07 -0.59 -22.33
CA ASN A 306 26.55 -1.70 -23.15
C ASN A 306 26.00 -3.04 -22.60
N THR A 307 26.29 -4.14 -23.30
CA THR A 307 25.82 -5.49 -22.95
C THR A 307 26.67 -6.21 -21.90
N THR A 308 27.70 -5.56 -21.34
CA THR A 308 28.53 -6.19 -20.31
C THR A 308 27.81 -6.22 -18.96
N ALA A 309 27.98 -7.30 -18.20
CA ALA A 309 27.34 -7.44 -16.88
C ALA A 309 27.78 -6.33 -15.89
N SER A 310 29.00 -5.81 -16.05
CA SER A 310 29.57 -4.70 -15.28
C SER A 310 29.35 -3.32 -15.91
N GLY A 311 28.61 -3.24 -17.02
CA GLY A 311 28.36 -1.98 -17.71
C GLY A 311 27.63 -0.98 -16.81
N ARG A 312 28.11 0.27 -16.79
CA ARG A 312 27.49 1.38 -16.07
C ARG A 312 26.02 1.54 -16.50
N ILE A 313 25.17 1.83 -15.52
CA ILE A 313 23.75 2.09 -15.74
C ILE A 313 23.57 3.61 -15.84
N ASP A 314 23.00 4.04 -16.96
CA ASP A 314 22.63 5.43 -17.19
C ASP A 314 21.15 5.59 -16.90
N ARG A 315 20.80 6.70 -16.26
CA ARG A 315 19.47 7.03 -15.80
C ARG A 315 19.04 8.32 -16.47
N VAL A 316 17.74 8.45 -16.73
CA VAL A 316 17.14 9.65 -17.31
C VAL A 316 17.39 10.85 -16.39
N ASP A 317 17.17 10.64 -15.08
CA ASP A 317 17.49 11.61 -14.05
C ASP A 317 18.64 11.08 -13.16
N PRO A 318 19.85 11.68 -13.24
CA PRO A 318 20.99 11.30 -12.42
C PRO A 318 20.84 11.71 -10.95
N GLY A 319 19.84 12.54 -10.62
CA GLY A 319 19.45 12.89 -9.26
C GLY A 319 18.92 11.68 -8.47
N PHE A 320 18.50 10.61 -9.13
CA PHE A 320 18.03 9.39 -8.48
C PHE A 320 18.96 8.19 -8.77
N VAL A 321 19.32 7.49 -7.69
CA VAL A 321 20.20 6.30 -7.75
C VAL A 321 19.43 4.99 -7.94
N THR A 322 18.11 5.04 -8.09
CA THR A 322 17.23 3.89 -8.39
C THR A 322 16.11 4.26 -9.38
N ASN A 323 15.13 3.36 -9.54
CA ASN A 323 13.88 3.60 -10.27
C ASN A 323 13.02 4.67 -9.57
N VAL A 324 12.29 5.42 -10.37
CA VAL A 324 11.23 6.34 -9.91
C VAL A 324 9.92 5.82 -10.46
N TRP A 325 9.02 5.40 -9.59
CA TRP A 325 7.74 4.82 -9.94
C TRP A 325 6.61 5.82 -9.78
N GLN A 326 5.69 5.84 -10.74
CA GLN A 326 4.44 6.58 -10.66
C GLN A 326 3.29 5.64 -11.01
N ARG A 327 2.15 5.73 -10.29
CA ARG A 327 0.95 4.98 -10.69
C ARG A 327 0.22 5.71 -11.80
N ALA A 328 -0.21 4.96 -12.80
CA ALA A 328 -1.04 5.44 -13.89
C ALA A 328 -2.31 4.60 -14.03
N ASN A 329 -3.43 5.25 -14.32
CA ASN A 329 -4.74 4.64 -14.58
C ASN A 329 -4.81 4.10 -16.02
N VAL A 330 -4.02 3.06 -16.33
CA VAL A 330 -3.90 2.52 -17.71
C VAL A 330 -4.25 1.04 -17.82
N GLY A 331 -4.39 0.35 -16.71
CA GLY A 331 -4.67 -1.08 -16.70
C GLY A 331 -6.13 -1.37 -17.04
N GLN A 332 -6.34 -2.49 -17.72
CA GLN A 332 -7.65 -2.97 -18.12
C GLN A 332 -7.72 -4.49 -18.00
N TYR A 333 -8.90 -5.01 -17.71
CA TYR A 333 -9.13 -6.45 -17.63
C TYR A 333 -10.54 -6.78 -18.14
N THR A 334 -10.68 -7.91 -18.82
CA THR A 334 -11.95 -8.43 -19.30
C THR A 334 -12.07 -9.88 -18.88
N TYR A 335 -13.25 -10.26 -18.40
CA TYR A 335 -13.55 -11.62 -17.97
C TYR A 335 -14.94 -12.05 -18.38
N ASP A 336 -15.04 -13.30 -18.82
CA ASP A 336 -16.27 -13.95 -19.23
C ASP A 336 -16.36 -15.30 -18.54
N ALA A 337 -17.52 -15.61 -17.97
CA ALA A 337 -17.79 -16.90 -17.37
C ALA A 337 -19.20 -17.37 -17.66
N LEU A 338 -19.34 -18.67 -17.86
CA LEU A 338 -20.62 -19.37 -17.95
C LEU A 338 -20.63 -20.49 -16.90
N ASN A 339 -21.60 -20.43 -16.00
CA ASN A 339 -21.87 -21.49 -15.04
C ASN A 339 -23.13 -22.25 -15.44
N VAL A 340 -23.11 -23.57 -15.36
CA VAL A 340 -24.26 -24.43 -15.65
C VAL A 340 -24.45 -25.40 -14.49
N VAL A 341 -25.67 -25.44 -13.96
CA VAL A 341 -26.02 -26.22 -12.78
C VAL A 341 -27.25 -27.07 -13.06
N VAL A 342 -27.25 -28.30 -12.53
CA VAL A 342 -28.40 -29.20 -12.50
C VAL A 342 -28.61 -29.66 -11.06
N GLU A 343 -29.80 -29.44 -10.53
CA GLU A 343 -30.22 -29.76 -9.15
C GLU A 343 -31.46 -30.64 -9.14
#